data_AF-A0A7R6V726-F1
#
_entry.id   AF-A0A7R6V726-F1
#
_cell.length_a   1.000
_cell.length_b   1.000
_cell.length_c   1.000
_cell.angle_alpha   90.00
_cell.angle_beta   90.00
_cell.angle_gamma   90.00
#
_symmetry.space_group_name_H-M   'P 1'
#
loop_
_entity.id
_entity.type
_entity.pdbx_description
1 polymer ?
#
loop_
_entity_poly.entity_id
_entity_poly.type
_entity_poly.pdbx_seq_one_letter_code
_entity_poly.pdbx_strand_id
1 'polypeptide(L)'
;MDKNQRESQVKFLDDIPFTKDELKLHENIAKTIKEILNLTKDKNKKTIGLFGSWGSGKSTIIEILKNDIGENKVFIFDSWFHKGDFLKRAFLLELARKLKVEKKEYKEKNEDSKLTISKALTRKVIEKFVEPKIEIDFITKTFSLVITIIYIIFIY
;
A
#
# COMPACT_ATOMS: atom_id res chain seq x y z
N MET A 1 1.34 59.86 19.55
CA MET A 1 1.95 58.81 18.68
C MET A 1 1.63 57.48 19.32
N ASP A 2 0.54 56.84 18.89
CA ASP A 2 0.07 55.58 19.48
C ASP A 2 0.24 54.47 18.42
N LYS A 3 1.29 53.67 18.58
CA LYS A 3 1.58 52.53 17.70
C LYS A 3 0.78 51.32 18.19
N ASN A 4 -0.49 51.27 17.80
CA ASN A 4 -1.29 50.05 17.87
C ASN A 4 -0.70 48.99 16.91
N GLN A 5 0.23 48.17 17.41
CA GLN A 5 0.67 46.95 16.76
C GLN A 5 -0.49 45.95 16.79
N ARG A 6 -1.24 45.83 15.69
CA ARG A 6 -2.15 44.71 15.48
C ARG A 6 -1.30 43.48 15.23
N GLU A 7 -1.15 42.62 16.23
CA GLU A 7 -0.63 41.27 16.01
C GLU A 7 -1.54 40.56 15.02
N SER A 8 -1.07 40.39 13.78
CA SER A 8 -1.76 39.58 12.79
C SER A 8 -1.69 38.13 13.26
N GLN A 9 -2.81 37.55 13.68
CA GLN A 9 -2.89 36.10 13.93
C GLN A 9 -2.60 35.37 12.62
N VAL A 10 -1.44 34.72 12.54
CA VAL A 10 -1.11 33.82 11.44
C VAL A 10 -1.93 32.55 11.62
N LYS A 11 -2.90 32.32 10.73
CA LYS A 11 -3.65 31.07 10.67
C LYS A 11 -3.06 30.18 9.59
N PHE A 12 -2.44 29.08 10.02
CA PHE A 12 -2.00 28.04 9.10
C PHE A 12 -3.22 27.27 8.56
N LEU A 13 -3.17 26.90 7.29
CA LEU A 13 -4.15 26.02 6.68
C LEU A 13 -3.66 24.58 6.81
N ASP A 14 -4.58 23.69 7.18
CA ASP A 14 -4.28 22.27 7.29
C ASP A 14 -4.34 21.61 5.91
N ASP A 15 -3.38 20.72 5.65
CA ASP A 15 -3.37 19.88 4.44
C ASP A 15 -4.18 18.61 4.67
N ILE A 16 -5.50 18.77 4.75
CA ILE A 16 -6.46 17.68 5.01
C ILE A 16 -7.41 17.56 3.82
N PRO A 17 -7.72 16.34 3.35
CA PRO A 17 -8.73 16.14 2.32
C PRO A 17 -10.08 16.75 2.72
N PHE A 18 -10.65 17.55 1.83
CA PHE A 18 -11.95 18.16 2.06
C PHE A 18 -13.08 17.14 1.89
N THR A 19 -14.13 17.27 2.69
CA THR A 19 -15.32 16.40 2.63
C THR A 19 -16.44 16.96 1.74
N LYS A 20 -16.33 18.23 1.36
CA LYS A 20 -17.28 18.94 0.49
C LYS A 20 -16.51 19.84 -0.45
N ASP A 21 -16.84 19.80 -1.73
CA ASP A 21 -16.19 20.60 -2.75
C ASP A 21 -17.13 21.73 -3.20
N GLU A 22 -16.78 22.97 -2.87
CA GLU A 22 -17.59 24.14 -3.25
C GLU A 22 -17.74 24.29 -4.78
N LEU A 23 -16.74 23.81 -5.53
CA LEU A 23 -16.72 23.85 -7.00
C LEU A 23 -17.37 22.62 -7.64
N LYS A 24 -17.78 21.63 -6.83
CA LYS A 24 -18.42 20.36 -7.24
C LYS A 24 -17.64 19.50 -8.24
N LEU A 25 -16.39 19.83 -8.55
CA LEU A 25 -15.58 19.12 -9.52
C LEU A 25 -15.20 17.73 -9.00
N HIS A 26 -14.71 17.66 -7.77
CA HIS A 26 -14.33 16.43 -7.10
C HIS A 26 -15.56 15.57 -6.77
N GLU A 27 -16.70 16.18 -6.44
CA GLU A 27 -17.99 15.51 -6.23
C GLU A 27 -18.46 14.77 -7.49
N ASN A 28 -18.36 15.41 -8.66
CA ASN A 28 -18.75 14.77 -9.92
C ASN A 28 -17.89 13.53 -10.21
N ILE A 29 -16.58 13.61 -10.00
CA ILE A 29 -15.67 12.46 -10.20
C ILE A 29 -16.00 11.35 -9.19
N ALA A 30 -16.19 11.68 -7.91
CA ALA A 30 -16.57 10.71 -6.88
C ALA A 30 -17.89 10.01 -7.23
N LYS A 31 -18.89 10.76 -7.72
CA LYS A 31 -20.18 10.21 -8.16
C LYS A 31 -20.03 9.25 -9.33
N THR A 32 -19.23 9.60 -10.35
CA THR A 32 -18.94 8.68 -11.47
C THR A 32 -18.28 7.39 -10.99
N ILE A 33 -17.31 7.48 -10.06
CA ILE A 33 -16.68 6.29 -9.49
C ILE A 33 -17.73 5.43 -8.76
N LYS A 34 -18.60 6.04 -7.96
CA LYS A 34 -19.70 5.34 -7.27
C LYS A 34 -20.65 4.65 -8.24
N GLU A 35 -21.01 5.31 -9.35
CA GLU A 35 -21.85 4.72 -10.40
C GLU A 35 -21.18 3.50 -11.04
N ILE A 36 -19.89 3.58 -11.37
CA ILE A 36 -19.11 2.44 -11.90
C ILE A 36 -19.12 1.27 -10.91
N LEU A 37 -18.93 1.55 -9.62
CA LEU A 37 -18.96 0.52 -8.56
C LEU A 37 -20.35 -0.13 -8.46
N ASN A 38 -21.43 0.65 -8.54
CA ASN A 38 -22.81 0.15 -8.45
C ASN A 38 -23.29 -0.64 -9.66
N LEU A 39 -22.85 -0.26 -10.87
CA LEU A 39 -23.15 -0.99 -12.10
C LEU A 39 -22.48 -2.37 -12.12
N THR A 40 -21.39 -2.51 -11.36
CA THR A 40 -20.64 -3.75 -11.28
C THR A 40 -21.20 -4.65 -10.16
N LYS A 41 -22.44 -5.14 -10.30
CA LYS A 41 -23.00 -6.16 -9.39
C LYS A 41 -22.33 -7.53 -9.54
N ASP A 42 -21.57 -7.73 -10.61
CA ASP A 42 -20.82 -8.96 -10.83
C ASP A 42 -19.62 -9.03 -9.89
N LYS A 43 -19.34 -10.23 -9.35
CA LYS A 43 -18.23 -10.52 -8.40
C LYS A 43 -16.81 -10.28 -8.97
N ASN A 44 -16.69 -9.64 -10.13
CA ASN A 44 -15.42 -9.36 -10.78
C ASN A 44 -14.72 -8.19 -10.11
N LYS A 45 -13.48 -8.43 -9.68
CA LYS A 45 -12.61 -7.40 -9.10
C LYS A 45 -12.35 -6.31 -10.14
N LYS A 46 -12.59 -5.05 -9.79
CA LYS A 46 -12.28 -3.88 -10.62
C LYS A 46 -11.17 -3.06 -9.99
N THR A 47 -10.31 -2.50 -10.83
CA THR A 47 -9.25 -1.59 -10.43
C THR A 47 -9.49 -0.25 -11.11
N ILE A 48 -9.55 0.82 -10.31
CA ILE A 48 -9.70 2.19 -10.80
C ILE A 48 -8.42 2.93 -10.42
N GLY A 49 -7.74 3.52 -11.42
CA GLY A 49 -6.58 4.38 -11.21
C GLY A 49 -6.99 5.86 -11.28
N LEU A 50 -6.62 6.64 -10.27
CA LEU A 50 -6.85 8.08 -10.23
C LEU A 50 -5.52 8.82 -10.43
N PHE A 51 -5.35 9.44 -11.60
CA PHE A 51 -4.11 10.12 -12.00
C PHE A 51 -4.25 11.64 -11.99
N GLY A 52 -3.16 12.35 -11.70
CA GLY A 52 -3.11 13.82 -11.71
C GLY A 52 -1.92 14.37 -10.93
N SER A 53 -1.62 15.66 -11.09
CA SER A 53 -0.51 16.34 -10.41
C SER A 53 -0.62 16.34 -8.88
N TRP A 54 0.49 16.49 -8.16
CA TRP A 54 0.44 16.67 -6.70
C TRP A 54 -0.40 17.91 -6.34
N GLY A 55 -1.20 17.84 -5.27
CA GLY A 55 -2.16 18.90 -4.91
C GLY A 55 -3.46 18.95 -5.73
N SER A 56 -3.66 18.09 -6.73
CA SER A 56 -4.87 18.12 -7.58
C SER A 56 -6.17 17.62 -6.92
N GLY A 57 -6.21 17.45 -5.59
CA GLY A 57 -7.41 17.00 -4.87
C GLY A 57 -7.76 15.51 -5.01
N LYS A 58 -6.81 14.64 -5.35
CA LYS A 58 -7.08 13.19 -5.45
C LYS A 58 -7.57 12.58 -4.13
N SER A 59 -6.90 12.92 -3.02
CA SER A 59 -7.31 12.47 -1.69
C SER A 59 -8.70 13.00 -1.31
N THR A 60 -9.03 14.23 -1.73
CA THR A 60 -10.37 14.83 -1.60
C THR A 60 -11.43 14.00 -2.30
N ILE A 61 -11.19 13.56 -3.54
CA ILE A 61 -12.11 12.68 -4.28
C ILE A 61 -12.38 11.37 -3.51
N ILE A 62 -11.34 10.75 -2.93
CA ILE A 62 -11.48 9.51 -2.16
C ILE A 62 -12.26 9.75 -0.87
N GLU A 63 -12.05 10.87 -0.18
CA GLU A 63 -12.77 11.19 1.05
C GLU A 63 -14.25 11.51 0.79
N ILE A 64 -14.56 12.25 -0.28
CA ILE A 64 -15.94 12.47 -0.75
C ILE A 64 -16.61 11.13 -1.10
N LEU A 65 -15.94 10.30 -1.91
CA LEU A 65 -16.46 8.99 -2.31
C LEU A 65 -16.76 8.11 -1.08
N LYS A 66 -15.87 8.10 -0.08
CA LYS A 66 -16.04 7.36 1.17
C LYS A 66 -17.30 7.77 1.92
N ASN A 67 -17.61 9.07 1.96
CA ASN A 67 -18.84 9.57 2.60
C ASN A 67 -20.09 9.19 1.80
N ASP A 68 -19.99 9.13 0.48
CA ASP A 68 -21.12 8.87 -0.40
C ASP A 68 -21.45 7.39 -0.59
N ILE A 69 -20.56 6.46 -0.25
CA ILE A 69 -20.70 5.04 -0.63
C ILE A 69 -21.75 4.26 0.17
N GLY A 70 -22.33 4.87 1.22
CA GLY A 70 -23.42 4.31 2.02
C GLY A 70 -22.98 3.13 2.89
N GLU A 71 -23.66 1.98 2.75
CA GLU A 71 -23.44 0.78 3.57
C GLU A 71 -22.16 -0.01 3.21
N ASN A 72 -21.52 0.31 2.08
CA ASN A 72 -20.32 -0.38 1.66
C ASN A 72 -19.14 -0.07 2.61
N LYS A 73 -18.40 -1.11 2.99
CA LYS A 73 -17.21 -0.96 3.85
C LYS A 73 -16.03 -0.44 3.04
N VAL A 74 -15.57 0.76 3.36
CA VAL A 74 -14.36 1.36 2.77
C VAL A 74 -13.16 1.15 3.68
N PHE A 75 -12.05 0.71 3.08
CA PHE A 75 -10.74 0.67 3.70
C PHE A 75 -9.78 1.56 2.89
N ILE A 76 -9.28 2.61 3.52
CA ILE A 76 -8.26 3.50 2.96
C ILE A 76 -6.93 3.12 3.60
N PHE A 77 -5.90 2.99 2.79
CA PHE A 77 -4.55 2.65 3.23
C PHE A 77 -3.54 3.60 2.57
N ASP A 78 -2.76 4.29 3.39
CA ASP A 78 -1.68 5.16 2.93
C ASP A 78 -0.37 4.36 2.82
N SER A 79 0.06 4.10 1.58
CA SER A 79 1.30 3.36 1.33
C SER A 79 2.56 4.16 1.62
N TRP A 80 2.49 5.49 1.62
CA TRP A 80 3.65 6.36 1.84
C TRP A 80 3.95 6.50 3.34
N PHE A 81 2.93 6.60 4.18
CA PHE A 81 3.09 6.65 5.64
C PHE A 81 3.85 5.41 6.16
N HIS A 82 3.65 4.25 5.54
CA HIS A 82 4.31 2.99 5.87
C HIS A 82 5.60 2.71 5.09
N LYS A 83 6.20 3.74 4.48
CA LYS A 83 7.46 3.60 3.75
C LYS A 83 8.59 3.23 4.72
N GLY A 84 8.96 1.95 4.75
CA GLY A 84 9.97 1.40 5.66
C GLY A 84 9.50 0.16 6.41
N ASP A 85 8.18 -0.02 6.55
CA ASP A 85 7.59 -1.28 6.99
C ASP A 85 7.53 -2.29 5.84
N PHE A 86 7.37 -3.57 6.16
CA PHE A 86 6.88 -4.55 5.19
C PHE A 86 5.45 -4.13 4.78
N LEU A 87 5.30 -3.47 3.64
CA LEU A 87 4.03 -2.89 3.15
C LEU A 87 2.83 -3.85 3.29
N LYS A 88 3.03 -5.11 2.93
CA LYS A 88 2.01 -6.18 3.04
C LYS A 88 1.58 -6.40 4.49
N ARG A 89 2.51 -6.37 5.44
CA ARG A 89 2.25 -6.54 6.87
C ARG A 89 1.51 -5.34 7.43
N ALA A 90 1.95 -4.12 7.11
CA ALA A 90 1.26 -2.89 7.52
C ALA A 90 -0.19 -2.90 7.02
N PHE A 91 -0.39 -3.18 5.73
CA PHE A 91 -1.71 -3.32 5.12
C PHE A 91 -2.60 -4.34 5.85
N LEU A 92 -2.09 -5.55 6.10
CA LEU A 92 -2.86 -6.61 6.75
C LEU A 92 -3.19 -6.28 8.22
N LEU A 93 -2.28 -5.63 8.94
CA LEU A 93 -2.50 -5.21 10.32
C LEU A 93 -3.57 -4.12 10.43
N GLU A 94 -3.51 -3.11 9.57
CA GLU A 94 -4.52 -2.06 9.52
C GLU A 94 -5.88 -2.59 9.08
N LEU A 95 -5.90 -3.47 8.08
CA LEU A 95 -7.13 -4.14 7.65
C LEU A 95 -7.73 -4.99 8.78
N ALA A 96 -6.89 -5.75 9.51
CA ALA A 96 -7.34 -6.55 10.65
C ALA A 96 -7.94 -5.68 11.76
N ARG A 97 -7.30 -4.53 12.07
CA ARG A 97 -7.82 -3.53 13.02
C ARG A 97 -9.15 -2.95 12.55
N LYS A 98 -9.25 -2.57 11.27
CA LYS A 98 -10.49 -2.02 10.69
C LYS A 98 -11.65 -3.02 10.77
N LEU A 99 -11.35 -4.31 10.60
CA LEU A 99 -12.33 -5.39 10.71
C LEU A 99 -12.57 -5.86 12.16
N LYS A 100 -11.81 -5.33 13.14
CA LYS A 100 -11.84 -5.73 14.56
C LYS A 100 -11.59 -7.23 14.77
N VAL A 101 -10.66 -7.79 14.00
CA VAL A 101 -10.31 -9.21 14.05
C VAL A 101 -8.92 -9.48 14.59
N GLU A 102 -8.14 -8.46 14.95
CA GLU A 102 -6.73 -8.65 15.31
C GLU A 102 -6.48 -9.55 16.54
N LYS A 103 -7.50 -9.71 17.39
CA LYS A 103 -7.52 -10.59 18.57
C LYS A 103 -8.14 -11.97 18.31
N LYS A 104 -8.72 -12.21 17.13
CA LYS A 104 -9.30 -13.53 16.83
C LYS A 104 -8.20 -14.58 16.83
N GLU A 105 -8.55 -15.76 17.34
CA GLU A 105 -7.67 -16.93 17.30
C GLU A 105 -7.50 -17.37 15.85
N TYR A 106 -6.24 -17.54 15.47
CA TYR A 106 -5.79 -18.16 14.24
C TYR A 106 -5.16 -19.49 14.60
N LYS A 107 -5.64 -20.57 13.99
CA LYS A 107 -5.03 -21.90 14.09
C LYS A 107 -4.15 -22.10 12.88
N GLU A 108 -2.85 -22.15 13.10
CA GLU A 108 -1.89 -22.53 12.06
C GLU A 108 -1.98 -24.04 11.82
N LYS A 109 -1.89 -24.48 10.57
CA LYS A 109 -2.09 -25.90 10.20
C LYS A 109 -1.07 -26.86 10.83
N ASN A 110 0.06 -26.36 11.34
CA ASN A 110 1.23 -27.15 11.75
C ASN A 110 1.73 -26.87 13.18
N GLU A 111 1.06 -26.03 13.98
CA GLU A 111 1.43 -25.73 15.37
C GLU A 111 0.21 -25.88 16.28
N ASP A 112 0.32 -26.67 17.36
CA ASP A 112 -0.75 -26.87 18.37
C ASP A 112 -1.03 -25.60 19.20
N SER A 113 -0.20 -24.56 19.09
CA SER A 113 -0.37 -23.32 19.82
C SER A 113 -1.35 -22.36 19.15
N LYS A 114 -2.37 -21.93 19.90
CA LYS A 114 -3.29 -20.86 19.49
C LYS A 114 -2.57 -19.51 19.44
N LEU A 115 -2.56 -18.87 18.26
CA LEU A 115 -2.00 -17.54 18.06
C LEU A 115 -3.10 -16.55 17.68
N THR A 116 -2.97 -15.28 18.05
CA THR A 116 -3.88 -14.22 17.57
C THR A 116 -3.43 -13.70 16.20
N ILE A 117 -4.36 -13.22 15.36
CA ILE A 117 -4.03 -12.64 14.03
C ILE A 117 -2.90 -11.58 14.11
N SER A 118 -2.95 -10.68 15.10
CA SER A 118 -1.89 -9.69 15.33
C SER A 118 -0.52 -10.31 15.57
N LYS A 119 -0.43 -11.32 16.43
CA LYS A 119 0.81 -12.08 16.70
C LYS A 119 1.32 -12.81 15.46
N ALA A 120 0.43 -13.44 14.68
CA ALA A 120 0.80 -14.10 13.43
C ALA A 120 1.39 -13.11 12.42
N LEU A 121 0.78 -11.93 12.28
CA LEU A 121 1.24 -10.86 11.38
C LEU A 121 2.49 -10.13 11.88
N THR A 122 2.81 -10.23 13.18
CA THR A 122 3.96 -9.52 13.79
C THR A 122 5.14 -10.42 14.13
N ARG A 123 4.99 -11.74 13.97
CA ARG A 123 6.05 -12.71 14.19
C ARG A 123 7.28 -12.31 13.36
N LYS A 124 8.47 -12.52 13.94
CA LYS A 124 9.76 -12.19 13.32
C LYS A 124 9.78 -12.77 11.90
N VAL A 125 9.83 -11.90 10.90
CA VAL A 125 9.99 -12.31 9.51
C VAL A 125 11.35 -12.96 9.45
N ILE A 126 11.37 -14.28 9.21
CA ILE A 126 12.58 -14.91 8.71
C ILE A 126 12.74 -14.28 7.34
N GLU A 127 13.73 -13.39 7.19
CA GLU A 127 14.13 -12.90 5.87
C GLU A 127 14.55 -14.12 5.07
N LYS A 128 13.59 -14.75 4.38
CA LYS A 128 13.90 -15.53 3.21
C LYS A 128 14.31 -14.49 2.19
N PHE A 129 15.61 -14.16 2.21
CA PHE A 129 16.27 -13.81 0.97
C PHE A 129 15.92 -14.97 0.04
N VAL A 130 14.96 -14.73 -0.85
CA VAL A 130 14.89 -15.50 -2.07
C VAL A 130 16.17 -15.09 -2.75
N GLU A 131 17.25 -15.83 -2.48
CA GLU A 131 18.44 -15.75 -3.29
C GLU A 131 17.91 -15.83 -4.71
N PRO A 132 18.06 -14.77 -5.51
CA PRO A 132 17.62 -14.86 -6.88
C PRO A 132 18.33 -16.10 -7.40
N LYS A 133 17.55 -17.04 -7.95
CA LYS A 133 18.09 -18.22 -8.63
C LYS A 133 18.69 -17.71 -9.94
N ILE A 134 19.63 -16.76 -9.84
CA ILE A 134 20.50 -16.32 -10.91
C ILE A 134 21.21 -17.60 -11.33
N GLU A 135 21.37 -17.75 -12.63
CA GLU A 135 22.03 -18.86 -13.30
C GLU A 135 23.51 -19.00 -12.89
N ILE A 136 23.80 -19.17 -11.60
CA ILE A 136 25.13 -19.49 -11.07
C ILE A 136 25.63 -20.75 -11.78
N ASP A 137 24.73 -21.68 -12.10
CA ASP A 137 25.04 -22.88 -12.88
C ASP A 137 25.53 -22.58 -14.31
N PHE A 138 25.10 -21.47 -14.93
CA PHE A 138 25.59 -21.04 -16.24
C PHE A 138 26.96 -20.37 -16.13
N ILE A 139 27.17 -19.54 -15.12
CA ILE A 139 28.46 -18.89 -14.85
C ILE A 139 29.52 -19.94 -14.48
N THR A 140 29.24 -20.87 -13.57
CA THR A 140 30.21 -21.91 -13.17
C THR A 140 30.59 -22.84 -14.34
N LYS A 141 29.63 -23.20 -15.20
CA LYS A 141 29.89 -23.99 -16.41
C LYS A 141 30.75 -23.25 -17.44
N THR A 142 30.49 -21.96 -17.67
CA THR A 142 31.29 -21.16 -18.61
C THR A 142 32.72 -20.97 -18.11
N PHE A 143 32.92 -20.68 -16.82
CA PHE A 143 34.27 -20.59 -16.23
C PHE A 143 35.02 -21.94 -16.31
N SER A 144 34.35 -23.06 -16.02
CA SER A 144 34.97 -24.39 -16.17
C SER A 144 35.42 -24.67 -17.59
N LEU A 145 34.62 -24.27 -18.60
CA LEU A 145 34.95 -24.49 -20.00
C LEU A 145 36.16 -23.65 -20.45
N VAL A 146 36.23 -22.39 -20.02
CA VAL A 146 37.38 -21.50 -20.32
C VAL A 146 38.68 -22.04 -19.70
N ILE A 147 38.63 -22.52 -18.45
CA ILE A 147 39.80 -23.12 -17.79
C ILE A 147 40.31 -24.34 -18.55
N THR A 148 39.40 -25.22 -19.01
CA THR A 148 39.78 -26.39 -19.80
C THR A 148 40.43 -26.01 -21.12
N ILE A 149 39.93 -24.98 -21.81
CA ILE A 149 40.54 -24.47 -23.06
C ILE A 149 41.95 -23.93 -22.80
N ILE A 150 42.14 -23.13 -21.75
CA ILE A 150 43.47 -22.59 -21.37
C ILE A 150 44.45 -23.72 -21.07
N TYR A 151 44.00 -24.76 -20.35
CA TYR A 151 44.83 -25.92 -20.01
C TYR A 151 45.29 -26.69 -21.25
N ILE A 152 44.41 -26.86 -22.25
CA ILE A 152 44.76 -27.51 -23.53
C ILE A 152 45.80 -26.68 -24.30
N ILE A 153 45.66 -25.35 -24.34
CA ILE A 153 46.61 -24.44 -25.02
C ILE A 153 47.99 -24.46 -24.35
N PHE A 154 48.08 -24.64 -23.04
CA PHE A 154 49.36 -24.64 -22.32
C PHE A 154 50.10 -25.98 -22.33
N ILE A 155 49.44 -27.08 -22.72
CA ILE A 155 50.01 -28.44 -22.75
C ILE A 155 50.49 -28.85 -24.15
N TYR A 156 50.02 -28.17 -25.19
CA TYR A 156 50.45 -28.34 -26.58
C TYR A 156 51.30 -27.15 -27.03
#